data_AF-A0A8C5Z660-F1
#
_entry.id   AF-A0A8C5Z660-F1
#
_cell.length_a   1.000
_cell.length_b   1.000
_cell.length_c   1.000
_cell.angle_alpha   90.00
_cell.angle_beta   90.00
_cell.angle_gamma   90.00
#
_symmetry.space_group_name_H-M   'P 1'
#
loop_
_entity.id
_entity.type
_entity.pdbx_description
1 polymer ?
#
loop_
_entity_poly.entity_id
_entity_poly.type
_entity_poly.pdbx_seq_one_letter_code
_entity_poly.pdbx_strand_id
1 'polypeptide(L)'
;MSWPQLRRPRLLARAPRGDSRLALLLLLALAPLLAAGTHCPCSEPELCSPIQHRPDFEVFVFDIGGKTWKSYDWSQITTVAVFGKYDSELMCYAHSKGARVVLKGDVSIKDIIDPTFRTSWIAQKLDLAKTQYMDGINIDIEQEVTCLSPEYDALTALVKETTNSFHREIEGSQVTFDVAWSPKNIDRRCYNYTGIADACDFLFVMSYDEQSQIWSECIAAANAPYNQTVTGYRDYIKMGINPKKLVMGIPWYGYDYTCLNLSEDHVCTIAKVPFRGAPCSDAAGHQVPYKTIMKQINSSISGSQWNKEQMAPYYNYKDHAGYFHQVWYDNPQSISLKAAYIQNYGLLGIGMWNANCLDYSKDAIAKQQTEEMWKVLKPKL
;
A
#
# COMPACT_ATOMS: atom_id res chain seq x y z
N MET A 1 -36.39 -14.16 -70.58
CA MET A 1 -36.33 -15.34 -71.48
C MET A 1 -36.82 -16.55 -70.70
N SER A 2 -37.84 -17.21 -71.25
CA SER A 2 -38.32 -18.60 -71.03
C SER A 2 -38.57 -19.13 -69.60
N TRP A 3 -39.86 -19.15 -69.23
CA TRP A 3 -40.59 -20.22 -68.52
C TRP A 3 -40.55 -21.54 -69.35
N PRO A 4 -40.87 -22.77 -68.84
CA PRO A 4 -42.08 -23.15 -68.05
C PRO A 4 -41.87 -24.21 -66.93
N GLN A 5 -42.65 -24.21 -65.84
CA GLN A 5 -43.98 -24.84 -65.64
C GLN A 5 -44.05 -26.35 -66.00
N LEU A 6 -44.32 -27.23 -65.01
CA LEU A 6 -45.59 -27.99 -64.86
C LEU A 6 -45.53 -29.23 -63.93
N ARG A 7 -46.70 -29.46 -63.29
CA ARG A 7 -47.32 -30.73 -62.82
C ARG A 7 -47.09 -31.24 -61.37
N ARG A 8 -48.12 -30.99 -60.54
CA ARG A 8 -48.72 -31.89 -59.50
C ARG A 8 -49.24 -33.21 -60.16
N PRO A 9 -49.68 -34.31 -59.48
CA PRO A 9 -50.31 -34.36 -58.13
C PRO A 9 -50.18 -35.68 -57.29
N ARG A 10 -50.74 -35.65 -56.05
CA ARG A 10 -51.60 -36.68 -55.38
C ARG A 10 -51.06 -38.13 -55.21
N LEU A 11 -51.18 -38.85 -54.07
CA LEU A 11 -52.33 -39.18 -53.20
C LEU A 11 -51.81 -39.96 -51.96
N LEU A 12 -52.53 -39.83 -50.83
CA LEU A 12 -52.89 -40.85 -49.81
C LEU A 12 -51.75 -41.63 -49.10
N ALA A 13 -51.81 -42.03 -47.82
CA ALA A 13 -52.90 -42.23 -46.90
C ALA A 13 -52.40 -42.11 -45.44
N ARG A 14 -53.35 -41.90 -44.53
CA ARG A 14 -53.22 -41.86 -43.07
C ARG A 14 -52.89 -43.24 -42.47
N ALA A 15 -51.99 -43.21 -41.47
CA ALA A 15 -51.90 -43.92 -40.17
C ALA A 15 -52.51 -45.33 -39.99
N PRO A 16 -51.88 -46.16 -39.12
CA PRO A 16 -52.31 -46.13 -37.72
C PRO A 16 -51.17 -46.15 -36.68
N ARG A 17 -51.60 -45.82 -35.46
CA ARG A 17 -50.84 -45.71 -34.20
C ARG A 17 -50.34 -47.06 -33.70
N GLY A 18 -49.22 -47.05 -32.99
CA GLY A 18 -48.76 -48.15 -32.14
C GLY A 18 -47.68 -47.65 -31.18
N ASP A 19 -48.04 -47.55 -29.91
CA ASP A 19 -47.16 -47.26 -28.78
C ASP A 19 -46.00 -48.26 -28.68
N SER A 20 -44.80 -47.77 -28.37
CA SER A 20 -43.86 -48.46 -27.47
C SER A 20 -42.74 -47.51 -27.05
N ARG A 21 -42.73 -47.25 -25.74
CA ARG A 21 -41.71 -46.48 -25.02
C ARG A 21 -40.38 -47.24 -25.07
N LEU A 22 -39.33 -46.62 -25.62
CA LEU A 22 -37.94 -46.98 -25.30
C LEU A 22 -37.37 -45.85 -24.44
N ALA A 23 -37.26 -46.10 -23.14
CA ALA A 23 -36.51 -45.24 -22.22
C ALA A 23 -35.02 -45.55 -22.41
N LEU A 24 -34.28 -44.60 -22.99
CA LEU A 24 -32.82 -44.64 -23.04
C LEU A 24 -32.31 -44.09 -21.70
N LEU A 25 -31.92 -45.00 -20.80
CA LEU A 25 -31.24 -44.67 -19.55
C LEU A 25 -29.81 -44.17 -19.86
N LEU A 26 -29.67 -42.85 -19.99
CA LEU A 26 -28.37 -42.17 -19.90
C LEU A 26 -27.99 -42.07 -18.42
N LEU A 27 -27.15 -43.01 -17.96
CA LEU A 27 -26.40 -42.88 -16.71
C LEU A 27 -25.37 -41.75 -16.88
N LEU A 28 -25.79 -40.53 -16.61
CA LEU A 28 -24.88 -39.42 -16.33
C LEU A 28 -24.18 -39.72 -15.01
N ALA A 29 -22.95 -40.21 -15.10
CA ALA A 29 -22.03 -40.23 -13.97
C ALA A 29 -21.79 -38.78 -13.55
N LEU A 30 -22.49 -38.33 -12.51
CA LEU A 30 -22.15 -37.15 -11.73
C LEU A 30 -20.81 -37.46 -11.04
N ALA A 31 -19.72 -37.18 -11.74
CA ALA A 31 -18.44 -36.97 -11.07
C ALA A 31 -18.61 -35.72 -10.20
N PRO A 32 -18.37 -35.79 -8.88
CA PRO A 32 -18.22 -34.58 -8.12
C PRO A 32 -17.00 -33.86 -8.70
N LEU A 33 -17.21 -32.66 -9.22
CA LEU A 33 -16.16 -31.66 -9.29
C LEU A 33 -15.72 -31.45 -7.84
N LEU A 34 -14.75 -32.24 -7.40
CA LEU A 34 -13.88 -31.91 -6.29
C LEU A 34 -13.22 -30.61 -6.71
N ALA A 35 -13.83 -29.49 -6.35
CA ALA A 35 -13.06 -28.28 -6.12
C ALA A 35 -11.91 -28.73 -5.23
N ALA A 36 -10.69 -28.69 -5.75
CA ALA A 36 -9.51 -28.88 -4.93
C ALA A 36 -9.54 -27.74 -3.93
N GLY A 37 -10.20 -27.97 -2.79
CA GLY A 37 -10.20 -27.02 -1.70
C GLY A 37 -8.74 -26.81 -1.37
N THR A 38 -8.25 -25.59 -1.54
CA THR A 38 -6.96 -25.21 -1.00
C THR A 38 -7.00 -25.62 0.45
N HIS A 39 -6.12 -26.54 0.82
CA HIS A 39 -6.02 -26.98 2.19
C HIS A 39 -5.39 -25.81 2.95
N CYS A 40 -6.00 -25.43 4.09
CA CYS A 40 -5.47 -24.38 4.93
C CYS A 40 -4.00 -24.69 5.27
N PRO A 41 -3.04 -23.78 4.98
CA PRO A 41 -1.63 -24.03 5.24
C PRO A 41 -1.24 -23.87 6.71
N CYS A 42 -2.17 -23.41 7.56
CA CYS A 42 -1.92 -23.16 8.97
C CYS A 42 -2.04 -24.44 9.79
N SER A 43 -1.30 -24.52 10.90
CA SER A 43 -1.40 -25.63 11.85
C SER A 43 -2.80 -25.73 12.49
N GLU A 44 -3.45 -24.58 12.64
CA GLU A 44 -4.81 -24.40 13.16
C GLU A 44 -5.70 -23.94 12.00
N PRO A 45 -6.64 -24.77 11.51
CA PRO A 45 -7.48 -24.44 10.35
C PRO A 45 -8.30 -23.16 10.48
N GLU A 46 -8.66 -22.78 11.70
CA GLU A 46 -9.37 -21.55 12.04
C GLU A 46 -8.59 -20.29 11.64
N LEU A 47 -7.26 -20.36 11.61
CA LEU A 47 -6.39 -19.26 11.19
C LEU A 47 -6.53 -18.93 9.71
N CYS A 48 -7.17 -19.78 8.91
CA CYS A 48 -7.51 -19.45 7.52
C CYS A 48 -8.82 -18.67 7.38
N SER A 49 -9.51 -18.39 8.49
CA SER A 49 -10.70 -17.54 8.47
C SER A 49 -10.29 -16.07 8.48
N PRO A 50 -10.99 -15.19 7.74
CA PRO A 50 -10.71 -13.75 7.77
C PRO A 50 -10.83 -13.14 9.17
N ILE A 51 -9.97 -12.18 9.48
CA ILE A 51 -10.00 -11.41 10.72
C ILE A 51 -11.16 -10.42 10.71
N GLN A 52 -12.13 -10.64 11.59
CA GLN A 52 -13.35 -9.82 11.64
C GLN A 52 -13.25 -8.58 12.56
N HIS A 53 -12.38 -8.60 13.57
CA HIS A 53 -12.27 -7.49 14.53
C HIS A 53 -11.67 -6.23 13.89
N ARG A 54 -12.33 -5.07 14.05
CA ARG A 54 -11.82 -3.77 13.61
C ARG A 54 -11.17 -3.03 14.79
N PRO A 55 -9.87 -2.70 14.73
CA PRO A 55 -9.21 -2.00 15.83
C PRO A 55 -9.65 -0.53 15.90
N ASP A 56 -9.62 0.05 17.12
CA ASP A 56 -9.83 1.49 17.32
C ASP A 56 -8.65 2.34 16.82
N PHE A 57 -7.47 1.74 16.72
CA PHE A 57 -6.24 2.35 16.26
C PHE A 57 -5.45 1.39 15.36
N GLU A 58 -5.21 1.81 14.12
CA GLU A 58 -4.51 1.02 13.11
C GLU A 58 -2.98 1.13 13.27
N VAL A 59 -2.28 0.01 13.22
CA VAL A 59 -0.83 -0.08 12.98
C VAL A 59 -0.63 -0.87 11.69
N PHE A 60 -0.47 -0.12 10.59
CA PHE A 60 -0.48 -0.65 9.24
C PHE A 60 0.95 -0.84 8.70
N VAL A 61 1.38 -2.08 8.54
CA VAL A 61 2.76 -2.43 8.21
C VAL A 61 2.89 -2.81 6.74
N PHE A 62 3.81 -2.18 6.01
CA PHE A 62 4.25 -2.72 4.72
C PHE A 62 5.39 -3.71 4.93
N ASP A 63 5.27 -4.90 4.36
CA ASP A 63 6.31 -5.95 4.33
C ASP A 63 6.73 -6.24 2.88
N ILE A 64 8.03 -6.15 2.62
CA ILE A 64 8.60 -6.38 1.27
C ILE A 64 9.11 -7.82 1.07
N GLY A 65 8.73 -8.75 1.94
CA GLY A 65 9.08 -10.17 1.88
C GLY A 65 10.32 -10.56 2.67
N GLY A 66 10.72 -11.83 2.51
CA GLY A 66 11.74 -12.46 3.34
C GLY A 66 11.15 -12.99 4.65
N LYS A 67 11.98 -13.09 5.70
CA LYS A 67 11.59 -13.66 7.00
C LYS A 67 11.79 -12.71 8.18
N THR A 68 12.06 -11.43 7.90
CA THR A 68 12.23 -10.40 8.93
C THR A 68 10.98 -10.23 9.78
N TRP A 69 9.81 -10.48 9.20
CA TRP A 69 8.52 -10.44 9.89
C TRP A 69 8.44 -11.27 11.16
N LYS A 70 9.25 -12.34 11.28
CA LYS A 70 9.32 -13.16 12.50
C LYS A 70 9.76 -12.37 13.74
N SER A 71 10.44 -11.25 13.52
CA SER A 71 11.01 -10.40 14.56
C SER A 71 10.26 -9.08 14.76
N TYR A 72 9.15 -8.84 14.05
CA TYR A 72 8.33 -7.65 14.25
C TYR A 72 7.67 -7.63 15.63
N ASP A 73 7.27 -6.44 16.10
CA ASP A 73 6.48 -6.31 17.33
C ASP A 73 4.99 -6.56 17.05
N TRP A 74 4.64 -7.84 16.99
CA TRP A 74 3.27 -8.31 16.75
C TRP A 74 2.27 -7.96 17.85
N SER A 75 2.70 -7.39 18.99
CA SER A 75 1.76 -6.92 20.01
C SER A 75 1.01 -5.66 19.58
N GLN A 76 1.50 -4.97 18.54
CA GLN A 76 0.96 -3.69 18.12
C GLN A 76 0.31 -3.72 16.73
N ILE A 77 0.76 -4.62 15.85
CA ILE A 77 0.38 -4.71 14.43
C ILE A 77 -1.10 -5.08 14.30
N THR A 78 -1.81 -4.35 13.44
CA THR A 78 -3.22 -4.64 13.12
C THR A 78 -3.39 -5.19 11.71
N THR A 79 -2.58 -4.71 10.77
CA THR A 79 -2.62 -5.14 9.36
C THR A 79 -1.22 -5.14 8.76
N VAL A 80 -0.94 -6.15 7.93
CA VAL A 80 0.26 -6.26 7.10
C VAL A 80 -0.14 -6.20 5.61
N ALA A 81 0.32 -5.16 4.90
CA ALA A 81 0.26 -5.10 3.44
C ALA A 81 1.48 -5.78 2.83
N VAL A 82 1.27 -6.87 2.09
CA VAL A 82 2.35 -7.70 1.56
C VAL A 82 2.72 -7.26 0.15
N PHE A 83 3.92 -6.71 0.02
CA PHE A 83 4.55 -6.32 -1.25
C PHE A 83 5.59 -7.36 -1.72
N GLY A 84 5.92 -8.33 -0.86
CA GLY A 84 6.71 -9.50 -1.21
C GLY A 84 5.90 -10.61 -1.90
N LYS A 85 6.56 -11.74 -2.17
CA LYS A 85 5.87 -12.97 -2.58
C LYS A 85 5.00 -13.48 -1.43
N TYR A 86 3.87 -14.12 -1.77
CA TYR A 86 3.03 -14.79 -0.77
C TYR A 86 3.85 -15.75 0.08
N ASP A 87 3.73 -15.60 1.39
CA ASP A 87 4.36 -16.42 2.41
C ASP A 87 3.26 -16.90 3.36
N SER A 88 2.85 -18.17 3.21
CA SER A 88 1.79 -18.74 4.04
C SER A 88 2.17 -18.79 5.52
N GLU A 89 3.46 -18.86 5.84
CA GLU A 89 3.93 -18.82 7.23
C GLU A 89 3.68 -17.44 7.86
N LEU A 90 3.90 -16.35 7.10
CA LEU A 90 3.57 -14.99 7.52
C LEU A 90 2.06 -14.85 7.71
N MET A 91 1.26 -15.30 6.74
CA MET A 91 -0.21 -15.22 6.83
C MET A 91 -0.73 -15.93 8.09
N CYS A 92 -0.35 -17.20 8.28
CA CYS A 92 -0.79 -17.96 9.45
C CYS A 92 -0.32 -17.32 10.77
N TYR A 93 0.92 -16.82 10.80
CA TYR A 93 1.44 -16.18 12.00
C TYR A 93 0.72 -14.88 12.31
N ALA A 94 0.46 -14.02 11.31
CA ALA A 94 -0.31 -12.79 11.48
C ALA A 94 -1.71 -13.07 12.03
N HIS A 95 -2.40 -14.06 11.46
CA HIS A 95 -3.75 -14.44 11.93
C HIS A 95 -3.71 -15.00 13.35
N SER A 96 -2.66 -15.75 13.73
CA SER A 96 -2.46 -16.20 15.13
C SER A 96 -2.27 -15.04 16.12
N LYS A 97 -1.96 -13.84 15.62
CA LYS A 97 -1.84 -12.60 16.39
C LYS A 97 -3.07 -11.69 16.25
N GLY A 98 -4.09 -12.13 15.51
CA GLY A 98 -5.27 -11.33 15.21
C GLY A 98 -5.00 -10.16 14.27
N ALA A 99 -3.89 -10.19 13.53
CA ALA A 99 -3.53 -9.17 12.55
C ALA A 99 -3.96 -9.61 11.15
N ARG A 100 -4.49 -8.65 10.38
CA ARG A 100 -4.87 -8.85 8.98
C ARG A 100 -3.65 -8.98 8.07
N VAL A 101 -3.81 -9.68 6.96
CA VAL A 101 -2.86 -9.67 5.83
C VAL A 101 -3.60 -9.31 4.54
N VAL A 102 -3.17 -8.21 3.90
CA VAL A 102 -3.82 -7.69 2.69
C VAL A 102 -2.90 -7.79 1.47
N LEU A 103 -3.51 -8.06 0.31
CA LEU A 103 -2.83 -8.10 -0.98
C LEU A 103 -2.31 -6.71 -1.39
N LYS A 104 -1.24 -6.67 -2.19
CA LYS A 104 -0.97 -5.52 -3.05
C LYS A 104 -1.91 -5.50 -4.27
N GLY A 105 -2.56 -4.36 -4.49
CA GLY A 105 -3.25 -4.00 -5.72
C GLY A 105 -2.51 -2.91 -6.47
N ASP A 106 -2.10 -3.17 -7.71
CA ASP A 106 -1.58 -2.16 -8.63
C ASP A 106 -2.01 -2.53 -10.05
N VAL A 107 -2.38 -1.54 -10.83
CA VAL A 107 -2.91 -1.68 -12.18
C VAL A 107 -2.78 -0.38 -12.97
N SER A 108 -2.65 -0.49 -14.28
CA SER A 108 -2.58 0.65 -15.20
C SER A 108 -3.83 1.53 -15.10
N ILE A 109 -3.62 2.84 -14.92
CA ILE A 109 -4.71 3.83 -14.86
C ILE A 109 -5.48 3.91 -16.20
N LYS A 110 -4.84 3.54 -17.31
CA LYS A 110 -5.45 3.55 -18.64
C LYS A 110 -6.40 2.38 -18.85
N ASP A 111 -6.09 1.23 -18.25
CA ASP A 111 -6.87 0.01 -18.44
C ASP A 111 -8.17 0.07 -17.64
N ILE A 112 -8.15 0.72 -16.48
CA ILE A 112 -9.31 0.82 -15.58
C ILE A 112 -10.43 1.71 -16.12
N ILE A 113 -10.21 2.46 -17.20
CA ILE A 113 -11.27 3.19 -17.90
C ILE A 113 -12.34 2.21 -18.40
N ASP A 114 -11.94 1.01 -18.83
CA ASP A 114 -12.87 -0.04 -19.25
C ASP A 114 -13.49 -0.74 -18.02
N PRO A 115 -14.82 -0.64 -17.78
CA PRO A 115 -15.48 -1.32 -16.66
C PRO A 115 -15.39 -2.85 -16.74
N THR A 116 -15.28 -3.44 -17.94
CA THR A 116 -15.11 -4.89 -18.13
C THR A 116 -13.75 -5.34 -17.62
N PHE A 117 -12.72 -4.53 -17.89
CA PHE A 117 -11.40 -4.75 -17.36
C PHE A 117 -11.39 -4.65 -15.83
N ARG A 118 -11.98 -3.59 -15.24
CA ARG A 118 -12.09 -3.46 -13.78
C ARG A 118 -12.75 -4.68 -13.16
N THR A 119 -13.89 -5.11 -13.70
CA THR A 119 -14.62 -6.30 -13.23
C THR A 119 -13.74 -7.55 -13.24
N SER A 120 -13.00 -7.75 -14.33
CA SER A 120 -12.12 -8.91 -14.49
C SER A 120 -10.92 -8.87 -13.55
N TRP A 121 -10.31 -7.69 -13.35
CA TRP A 121 -9.20 -7.50 -12.41
C TRP A 121 -9.65 -7.70 -10.95
N ILE A 122 -10.81 -7.16 -10.58
CA ILE A 122 -11.40 -7.33 -9.23
C ILE A 122 -11.68 -8.82 -8.97
N ALA A 123 -12.26 -9.54 -9.94
CA ALA A 123 -12.52 -10.96 -9.81
C ALA A 123 -11.23 -11.78 -9.60
N GLN A 124 -10.15 -11.46 -10.32
CA GLN A 124 -8.85 -12.10 -10.14
C GLN A 124 -8.25 -11.81 -8.75
N LYS A 125 -8.35 -10.57 -8.26
CA LYS A 125 -7.87 -10.21 -6.92
C LYS A 125 -8.67 -10.86 -5.81
N LEU A 126 -9.99 -10.99 -5.97
CA LEU A 126 -10.84 -11.73 -5.05
C LEU A 126 -10.50 -13.22 -5.01
N ASP A 127 -10.32 -13.86 -6.17
CA ASP A 127 -9.94 -15.27 -6.24
C ASP A 127 -8.57 -15.51 -5.58
N LEU A 128 -7.61 -14.61 -5.83
CA LEU A 128 -6.30 -14.64 -5.18
C LEU A 128 -6.41 -14.47 -3.66
N ALA A 129 -7.21 -13.51 -3.18
CA ALA A 129 -7.41 -13.26 -1.76
C ALA A 129 -8.01 -14.49 -1.06
N LYS A 130 -9.05 -15.10 -1.65
CA LYS A 130 -9.67 -16.32 -1.14
C LYS A 130 -8.70 -17.51 -1.15
N THR A 131 -7.92 -17.66 -2.22
CA THR A 131 -6.94 -18.75 -2.37
C THR A 131 -5.78 -18.63 -1.38
N GLN A 132 -5.36 -17.40 -1.05
CA GLN A 132 -4.24 -17.11 -0.16
C GLN A 132 -4.66 -16.75 1.26
N TYR A 133 -5.96 -16.82 1.58
CA TYR A 133 -6.53 -16.46 2.88
C TYR A 133 -6.20 -15.03 3.32
N MET A 134 -6.21 -14.09 2.37
CA MET A 134 -5.95 -12.67 2.62
C MET A 134 -7.22 -11.97 3.08
N ASP A 135 -7.09 -11.05 4.02
CA ASP A 135 -8.18 -10.25 4.59
C ASP A 135 -8.56 -9.05 3.72
N GLY A 136 -7.98 -8.89 2.54
CA GLY A 136 -8.31 -7.75 1.70
C GLY A 136 -7.21 -7.33 0.74
N ILE A 137 -7.20 -6.04 0.40
CA ILE A 137 -6.31 -5.46 -0.59
C ILE A 137 -5.97 -4.01 -0.28
N ASN A 138 -4.68 -3.69 -0.33
CA ASN A 138 -4.14 -2.34 -0.35
C ASN A 138 -3.84 -1.92 -1.78
N ILE A 139 -4.54 -0.92 -2.29
CA ILE A 139 -4.40 -0.42 -3.65
C ILE A 139 -3.35 0.69 -3.67
N ASP A 140 -2.28 0.46 -4.40
CA ASP A 140 -1.09 1.28 -4.50
C ASP A 140 -0.89 1.71 -5.98
N ILE A 141 -1.71 2.67 -6.42
CA ILE A 141 -1.63 3.22 -7.78
C ILE A 141 -1.05 4.64 -7.67
N GLU A 142 0.17 4.80 -8.17
CA GLU A 142 0.95 6.04 -8.07
C GLU A 142 1.10 6.79 -9.41
N GLN A 143 0.30 6.43 -10.42
CA GLN A 143 0.39 6.97 -11.77
C GLN A 143 -0.20 8.39 -11.87
N GLU A 144 0.33 9.23 -12.77
CA GLU A 144 -0.23 10.56 -13.05
C GLU A 144 -1.70 10.47 -13.47
N VAL A 145 -2.53 11.39 -12.96
CA VAL A 145 -3.93 11.56 -13.38
C VAL A 145 -4.20 13.03 -13.56
N THR A 146 -4.77 13.37 -14.72
CA THR A 146 -5.24 14.72 -14.98
C THR A 146 -6.59 14.92 -14.32
N CYS A 147 -6.80 16.06 -13.65
CA CYS A 147 -8.08 16.37 -13.04
C CYS A 147 -9.22 16.25 -14.06
N LEU A 148 -10.34 15.63 -13.68
CA LEU A 148 -11.53 15.48 -14.53
C LEU A 148 -11.31 14.67 -15.82
N SER A 149 -10.23 13.90 -15.93
CA SER A 149 -10.05 12.96 -17.04
C SER A 149 -10.89 11.69 -16.82
N PRO A 150 -11.11 10.84 -17.84
CA PRO A 150 -11.79 9.56 -17.64
C PRO A 150 -11.14 8.69 -16.56
N GLU A 151 -9.81 8.74 -16.43
CA GLU A 151 -9.05 8.06 -15.39
C GLU A 151 -9.38 8.54 -13.97
N TYR A 152 -9.70 9.83 -13.80
CA TYR A 152 -10.12 10.43 -12.52
C TYR A 152 -11.36 9.72 -11.94
N ASP A 153 -12.39 9.60 -12.78
CA ASP A 153 -13.64 8.93 -12.40
C ASP A 153 -13.46 7.42 -12.32
N ALA A 154 -12.70 6.83 -13.26
CA ALA A 154 -12.44 5.40 -13.31
C ALA A 154 -11.66 4.89 -12.11
N LEU A 155 -10.71 5.67 -11.58
CA LEU A 155 -9.98 5.33 -10.36
C LEU A 155 -10.91 5.24 -9.16
N THR A 156 -11.80 6.24 -9.00
CA THR A 156 -12.81 6.23 -7.94
C THR A 156 -13.77 5.04 -8.08
N ALA A 157 -14.19 4.74 -9.31
CA ALA A 157 -15.04 3.59 -9.61
C ALA A 157 -14.34 2.26 -9.28
N LEU A 158 -13.07 2.10 -9.64
CA LEU A 158 -12.28 0.91 -9.30
C LEU A 158 -12.25 0.67 -7.80
N VAL A 159 -11.95 1.70 -7.00
CA VAL A 159 -11.87 1.57 -5.53
C VAL A 159 -13.22 1.19 -4.95
N LYS A 160 -14.31 1.82 -5.41
CA LYS A 160 -15.67 1.52 -4.96
C LYS A 160 -16.12 0.12 -5.34
N GLU A 161 -15.90 -0.29 -6.58
CA GLU A 161 -16.25 -1.62 -7.08
C GLU A 161 -15.43 -2.72 -6.37
N THR A 162 -14.15 -2.46 -6.13
CA THR A 162 -13.27 -3.35 -5.35
C THR A 162 -13.79 -3.50 -3.93
N THR A 163 -14.00 -2.39 -3.22
CA THR A 163 -14.48 -2.40 -1.83
C THR A 163 -15.81 -3.15 -1.69
N ASN A 164 -16.80 -2.82 -2.53
CA ASN A 164 -18.10 -3.50 -2.52
C ASN A 164 -17.97 -5.00 -2.76
N SER A 165 -17.08 -5.41 -3.67
CA SER A 165 -16.92 -6.83 -4.00
C SER A 165 -16.17 -7.58 -2.90
N PHE A 166 -15.11 -6.99 -2.32
CA PHE A 166 -14.40 -7.58 -1.18
C PHE A 166 -15.29 -7.71 0.06
N HIS A 167 -15.99 -6.64 0.46
CA HIS A 167 -16.87 -6.68 1.64
C HIS A 167 -18.04 -7.67 1.47
N ARG A 168 -18.52 -7.88 0.25
CA ARG A 168 -19.56 -8.87 -0.04
C ARG A 168 -19.04 -10.31 0.03
N GLU A 169 -17.84 -10.55 -0.49
CA GLU A 169 -17.32 -11.89 -0.76
C GLU A 169 -16.40 -12.43 0.35
N ILE A 170 -15.84 -11.54 1.17
CA ILE A 170 -14.93 -11.83 2.28
C ILE A 170 -15.40 -10.99 3.46
N GLU A 171 -16.17 -11.61 4.35
CA GLU A 171 -16.67 -10.94 5.56
C GLU A 171 -15.50 -10.45 6.42
N GLY A 172 -15.55 -9.19 6.87
CA GLY A 172 -14.48 -8.57 7.65
C GLY A 172 -13.31 -8.04 6.83
N SER A 173 -13.38 -8.12 5.49
CA SER A 173 -12.29 -7.65 4.64
C SER A 173 -12.00 -6.15 4.77
N GLN A 174 -10.75 -5.80 4.50
CA GLN A 174 -10.22 -4.44 4.56
C GLN A 174 -9.69 -4.02 3.18
N VAL A 175 -10.24 -2.94 2.63
CA VAL A 175 -9.79 -2.36 1.36
C VAL A 175 -9.25 -0.97 1.61
N THR A 176 -7.99 -0.73 1.27
CA THR A 176 -7.28 0.52 1.55
C THR A 176 -6.67 1.08 0.28
N PHE A 177 -6.33 2.37 0.30
CA PHE A 177 -5.73 3.04 -0.85
C PHE A 177 -4.59 3.95 -0.42
N ASP A 178 -3.44 3.83 -1.08
CA ASP A 178 -2.26 4.66 -0.84
C ASP A 178 -2.39 5.99 -1.57
N VAL A 179 -2.27 7.11 -0.85
CA VAL A 179 -2.35 8.46 -1.42
C VAL A 179 -1.07 9.23 -1.14
N ALA A 180 -0.77 10.21 -1.98
CA ALA A 180 0.37 11.10 -1.79
C ALA A 180 0.32 11.82 -0.42
N TRP A 181 1.45 12.34 0.05
CA TRP A 181 1.53 13.02 1.35
C TRP A 181 0.62 14.25 1.49
N SER A 182 0.12 14.81 0.39
CA SER A 182 -0.79 15.96 0.35
C SER A 182 -1.74 15.89 -0.84
N PRO A 183 -2.98 16.41 -0.71
CA PRO A 183 -3.94 16.44 -1.81
C PRO A 183 -3.64 17.53 -2.86
N LYS A 184 -2.53 18.25 -2.75
CA LYS A 184 -2.17 19.38 -3.64
C LYS A 184 -1.55 18.92 -4.96
N ASN A 185 -2.09 17.87 -5.56
CA ASN A 185 -1.65 17.32 -6.86
C ASN A 185 -0.16 16.94 -6.87
N ILE A 186 0.33 16.39 -5.76
CA ILE A 186 1.70 15.88 -5.65
C ILE A 186 1.94 14.83 -6.73
N ASP A 187 3.09 14.90 -7.40
CA ASP A 187 3.49 14.06 -8.52
C ASP A 187 2.50 14.02 -9.69
N ARG A 188 1.67 15.06 -9.82
CA ARG A 188 0.55 15.14 -10.79
C ARG A 188 -0.52 14.06 -10.59
N ARG A 189 -0.74 13.64 -9.35
CA ARG A 189 -1.81 12.72 -8.95
C ARG A 189 -3.05 13.52 -8.58
N CYS A 190 -3.78 14.05 -9.56
CA CYS A 190 -5.01 14.79 -9.28
C CYS A 190 -6.16 13.82 -9.04
N TYR A 191 -6.17 13.09 -7.93
CA TYR A 191 -7.19 12.07 -7.65
C TYR A 191 -8.44 12.67 -7.02
N ASN A 192 -9.56 11.95 -7.11
CA ASN A 192 -10.76 12.26 -6.33
C ASN A 192 -10.60 11.80 -4.89
N TYR A 193 -9.77 12.49 -4.10
CA TYR A 193 -9.41 12.05 -2.75
C TYR A 193 -10.62 11.84 -1.83
N THR A 194 -11.65 12.69 -1.91
CA THR A 194 -12.88 12.54 -1.13
C THR A 194 -13.69 11.33 -1.59
N GLY A 195 -13.89 11.16 -2.89
CA GLY A 195 -14.59 9.99 -3.45
C GLY A 195 -13.88 8.67 -3.16
N ILE A 196 -12.54 8.64 -3.22
CA ILE A 196 -11.73 7.47 -2.87
C ILE A 196 -11.81 7.19 -1.37
N ALA A 197 -11.70 8.22 -0.52
CA ALA A 197 -11.84 8.06 0.93
C ALA A 197 -13.22 7.48 1.30
N ASP A 198 -14.29 7.99 0.69
CA ASP A 198 -15.65 7.49 0.91
C ASP A 198 -15.83 6.04 0.44
N ALA A 199 -15.07 5.64 -0.58
CA ALA A 199 -15.20 4.35 -1.24
C ALA A 199 -14.46 3.19 -0.54
N CYS A 200 -13.31 3.42 0.08
CA CYS A 200 -12.48 2.38 0.75
C CYS A 200 -12.70 2.36 2.27
N ASP A 201 -12.01 1.51 3.03
CA ASP A 201 -12.04 1.53 4.51
C ASP A 201 -11.24 2.71 5.07
N PHE A 202 -10.03 2.97 4.57
CA PHE A 202 -9.24 4.17 4.87
C PHE A 202 -8.16 4.43 3.81
N LEU A 203 -7.66 5.67 3.81
CA LEU A 203 -6.48 6.08 3.07
C LEU A 203 -5.23 5.87 3.92
N PHE A 204 -4.23 5.22 3.33
CA PHE A 204 -2.88 5.26 3.85
C PHE A 204 -2.16 6.44 3.17
N VAL A 205 -1.87 7.48 3.95
CA VAL A 205 -1.23 8.68 3.41
C VAL A 205 0.28 8.48 3.48
N MET A 206 0.92 8.38 2.32
CA MET A 206 2.36 8.18 2.18
C MET A 206 3.14 9.44 2.55
N SER A 207 3.20 9.80 3.83
CA SER A 207 3.90 10.98 4.35
C SER A 207 5.40 10.76 4.49
N TYR A 208 6.00 10.47 3.34
CA TYR A 208 7.41 10.32 3.07
C TYR A 208 7.66 10.68 1.60
N ASP A 209 8.92 10.80 1.22
CA ASP A 209 9.36 11.31 -0.09
C ASP A 209 8.75 12.69 -0.36
N GLU A 210 8.61 13.51 0.69
CA GLU A 210 7.97 14.83 0.62
C GLU A 210 8.82 15.85 -0.16
N GLN A 211 10.04 15.45 -0.54
CA GLN A 211 10.97 16.16 -1.39
C GLN A 211 10.98 15.63 -2.84
N SER A 212 9.98 14.83 -3.26
CA SER A 212 9.83 14.39 -4.66
C SER A 212 9.81 15.56 -5.64
N GLN A 213 9.34 16.74 -5.20
CA GLN A 213 9.30 17.96 -5.98
C GLN A 213 9.79 19.16 -5.16
N ILE A 214 11.04 19.58 -5.39
CA ILE A 214 11.67 20.72 -4.72
C ILE A 214 11.58 21.95 -5.64
N TRP A 215 10.76 22.92 -5.24
CA TRP A 215 10.57 24.20 -5.95
C TRP A 215 11.45 25.34 -5.42
N SER A 216 12.02 25.15 -4.24
CA SER A 216 12.95 26.08 -3.59
C SER A 216 14.39 25.84 -4.05
N GLU A 217 15.36 26.33 -3.27
CA GLU A 217 16.76 25.97 -3.46
C GLU A 217 16.95 24.45 -3.42
N CYS A 218 17.86 23.98 -4.27
CA CYS A 218 18.19 22.57 -4.40
C CYS A 218 19.16 22.18 -3.28
N ILE A 219 18.60 21.96 -2.10
CA ILE A 219 19.32 21.55 -0.89
C ILE A 219 18.76 20.24 -0.36
N ALA A 220 19.60 19.45 0.30
CA ALA A 220 19.15 18.28 1.02
C ALA A 220 18.21 18.69 2.18
N ALA A 221 17.17 17.90 2.42
CA ALA A 221 16.16 18.17 3.43
C ALA A 221 15.59 16.86 4.01
N ALA A 222 14.79 16.99 5.06
CA ALA A 222 14.14 15.85 5.69
C ALA A 222 13.20 15.14 4.70
N ASN A 223 13.24 13.81 4.74
CA ASN A 223 12.37 12.95 3.94
C ASN A 223 10.88 13.21 4.25
N ALA A 224 10.56 13.38 5.54
CA ALA A 224 9.22 13.69 6.02
C ALA A 224 9.27 14.80 7.10
N PRO A 225 9.45 16.08 6.72
CA PRO A 225 9.52 17.19 7.66
C PRO A 225 8.19 17.35 8.41
N TYR A 226 8.22 17.41 9.75
CA TYR A 226 7.00 17.39 10.58
C TYR A 226 5.95 18.43 10.15
N ASN A 227 6.37 19.68 9.95
CA ASN A 227 5.46 20.77 9.61
C ASN A 227 4.81 20.59 8.22
N GLN A 228 5.54 19.99 7.27
CA GLN A 228 5.05 19.69 5.93
C GLN A 228 4.06 18.52 5.98
N THR A 229 4.45 17.43 6.65
CA THR A 229 3.60 16.28 6.94
C THR A 229 2.25 16.69 7.53
N VAL A 230 2.22 17.38 8.69
CA VAL A 230 0.96 17.75 9.34
C VAL A 230 0.14 18.76 8.54
N THR A 231 0.77 19.55 7.68
CA THR A 231 0.05 20.41 6.73
C THR A 231 -0.72 19.60 5.70
N GLY A 232 -0.12 18.51 5.18
CA GLY A 232 -0.81 17.57 4.30
C GLY A 232 -2.08 16.98 4.91
N TYR A 233 -2.03 16.52 6.17
CA TYR A 233 -3.23 16.02 6.86
C TYR A 233 -4.28 17.09 7.09
N ARG A 234 -3.87 18.31 7.47
CA ARG A 234 -4.82 19.44 7.59
C ARG A 234 -5.51 19.74 6.26
N ASP A 235 -4.79 19.64 5.15
CA ASP A 235 -5.37 19.84 3.82
C ASP A 235 -6.37 18.72 3.47
N TYR A 236 -6.05 17.45 3.73
CA TYR A 236 -7.00 16.33 3.56
C TYR A 236 -8.27 16.51 4.40
N ILE A 237 -8.12 16.86 5.68
CA ILE A 237 -9.25 17.09 6.59
C ILE A 237 -10.09 18.29 6.13
N LYS A 238 -9.44 19.37 5.64
CA LYS A 238 -10.12 20.56 5.12
C LYS A 238 -10.95 20.27 3.86
N MET A 239 -10.62 19.23 3.10
CA MET A 239 -11.46 18.75 1.99
C MET A 239 -12.74 18.04 2.47
N GLY A 240 -12.87 17.74 3.76
CA GLY A 240 -14.01 17.04 4.35
C GLY A 240 -13.76 15.55 4.64
N ILE A 241 -12.54 15.04 4.44
CA ILE A 241 -12.20 13.66 4.77
C ILE A 241 -12.17 13.50 6.29
N ASN A 242 -12.94 12.53 6.80
CA ASN A 242 -12.97 12.22 8.22
C ASN A 242 -11.56 11.80 8.70
N PRO A 243 -11.00 12.39 9.78
CA PRO A 243 -9.75 11.95 10.41
C PRO A 243 -9.66 10.42 10.64
N LYS A 244 -10.76 9.76 10.96
CA LYS A 244 -10.86 8.30 11.13
C LYS A 244 -10.80 7.49 9.83
N LYS A 245 -10.53 8.14 8.70
CA LYS A 245 -10.23 7.55 7.39
C LYS A 245 -8.78 7.74 6.98
N LEU A 246 -7.94 8.29 7.84
CA LEU A 246 -6.54 8.61 7.54
C LEU A 246 -5.61 7.83 8.46
N VAL A 247 -4.77 6.98 7.87
CA VAL A 247 -3.62 6.36 8.54
C VAL A 247 -2.36 7.10 8.11
N MET A 248 -1.55 7.51 9.09
CA MET A 248 -0.34 8.26 8.82
C MET A 248 0.83 7.35 8.47
N GLY A 249 1.28 7.40 7.21
CA GLY A 249 2.46 6.68 6.76
C GLY A 249 3.74 7.42 7.14
N ILE A 250 4.67 6.74 7.79
CA ILE A 250 5.98 7.27 8.16
C ILE A 250 7.12 6.47 7.50
N PRO A 251 8.26 7.10 7.19
CA PRO A 251 9.39 6.40 6.64
C PRO A 251 10.21 5.73 7.75
N TRP A 252 10.58 4.46 7.57
CA TRP A 252 11.65 3.81 8.33
C TRP A 252 12.96 3.80 7.55
N TYR A 253 13.14 4.79 6.71
CA TYR A 253 14.32 5.04 5.90
C TYR A 253 14.58 6.54 5.82
N GLY A 254 15.74 6.89 5.29
CA GLY A 254 16.12 8.26 5.01
C GLY A 254 16.66 8.41 3.58
N TYR A 255 17.14 9.60 3.28
CA TYR A 255 17.87 9.87 2.06
C TYR A 255 19.28 10.32 2.38
N ASP A 256 20.23 9.78 1.63
CA ASP A 256 21.63 10.18 1.63
C ASP A 256 21.93 10.95 0.34
N TYR A 257 22.23 12.24 0.51
CA TYR A 257 22.53 13.18 -0.55
C TYR A 257 24.01 13.47 -0.61
N THR A 258 24.62 13.32 -1.79
CA THR A 258 25.95 13.86 -2.05
C THR A 258 25.87 15.38 -2.17
N CYS A 259 26.66 16.09 -1.36
CA CYS A 259 26.73 17.54 -1.36
C CYS A 259 27.68 18.04 -2.45
N LEU A 260 27.19 18.90 -3.33
CA LEU A 260 28.02 19.72 -4.21
C LEU A 260 28.85 20.72 -3.41
N ASN A 261 28.23 21.30 -2.38
CA ASN A 261 28.87 22.12 -1.37
C ASN A 261 28.18 21.90 -0.02
N LEU A 262 28.96 21.81 1.05
CA LEU A 262 28.45 21.81 2.42
C LEU A 262 28.89 23.13 3.07
N SER A 263 27.94 24.00 3.40
CA SER A 263 28.24 25.27 4.06
C SER A 263 28.68 25.09 5.52
N GLU A 264 29.24 26.15 6.12
CA GLU A 264 29.54 26.19 7.56
C GLU A 264 28.28 26.01 8.41
N ASP A 265 27.13 26.51 7.94
CA ASP A 265 25.81 26.32 8.56
C ASP A 265 25.19 24.94 8.27
N HIS A 266 25.99 23.98 7.80
CA HIS A 266 25.58 22.61 7.49
C HIS A 266 24.49 22.47 6.41
N VAL A 267 24.40 23.43 5.49
CA VAL A 267 23.51 23.35 4.33
C VAL A 267 24.22 22.60 3.20
N CYS A 268 23.64 21.47 2.79
CA CYS A 268 24.13 20.63 1.70
C CYS A 268 23.40 21.00 0.40
N THR A 269 24.09 21.64 -0.55
CA THR A 269 23.55 21.86 -1.89
C THR A 269 23.63 20.57 -2.71
N ILE A 270 22.57 20.24 -3.43
CA ILE A 270 22.43 18.97 -4.16
C ILE A 270 22.37 19.18 -5.68
N ALA A 271 22.61 18.11 -6.42
CA ALA A 271 22.49 18.12 -7.87
C ALA A 271 21.06 18.48 -8.32
N LYS A 272 20.96 19.19 -9.45
CA LYS A 272 19.66 19.49 -10.07
C LYS A 272 19.14 18.28 -10.82
N VAL A 273 18.26 17.52 -10.17
CA VAL A 273 17.56 16.39 -10.77
C VAL A 273 16.08 16.78 -10.91
N PRO A 274 15.62 17.18 -12.11
CA PRO A 274 14.25 17.66 -12.27
C PRO A 274 13.26 16.50 -12.20
N PHE A 275 12.12 16.72 -11.55
CA PHE A 275 11.03 15.76 -11.49
C PHE A 275 9.67 16.44 -11.62
N ARG A 276 8.88 15.97 -12.59
CA ARG A 276 7.48 16.43 -12.84
C ARG A 276 7.31 17.96 -13.00
N GLY A 277 8.37 18.68 -13.35
CA GLY A 277 8.38 20.13 -13.55
C GLY A 277 9.12 20.91 -12.45
N ALA A 278 9.37 20.29 -11.29
CA ALA A 278 10.24 20.85 -10.28
C ALA A 278 11.70 20.82 -10.77
N PRO A 279 12.50 21.85 -10.49
CA PRO A 279 13.90 21.90 -10.90
C PRO A 279 14.76 20.85 -10.19
N CYS A 280 14.36 20.41 -9.01
CA CYS A 280 15.10 19.49 -8.14
C CYS A 280 14.15 18.50 -7.46
N SER A 281 14.70 17.37 -7.00
CA SER A 281 13.98 16.34 -6.28
C SER A 281 14.90 15.51 -5.39
N ASP A 282 14.29 14.71 -4.54
CA ASP A 282 14.92 13.66 -3.74
C ASP A 282 15.73 12.63 -4.56
N ALA A 283 15.47 12.49 -5.86
CA ALA A 283 16.24 11.65 -6.77
C ALA A 283 17.71 12.11 -6.95
N ALA A 284 18.07 13.28 -6.42
CA ALA A 284 19.47 13.68 -6.26
C ALA A 284 20.20 12.93 -5.13
N GLY A 285 19.47 12.27 -4.23
CA GLY A 285 19.99 11.38 -3.20
C GLY A 285 19.60 9.93 -3.45
N HIS A 286 19.90 9.08 -2.48
CA HIS A 286 19.51 7.68 -2.52
C HIS A 286 18.85 7.26 -1.20
N GLN A 287 17.86 6.39 -1.31
CA GLN A 287 17.14 5.86 -0.17
C GLN A 287 18.06 4.95 0.67
N VAL A 288 18.09 5.15 1.98
CA VAL A 288 18.90 4.36 2.92
C VAL A 288 18.03 3.84 4.06
N PRO A 289 17.97 2.51 4.28
CA PRO A 289 17.22 1.93 5.40
C PRO A 289 17.74 2.40 6.77
N TYR A 290 16.86 2.52 7.76
CA TYR A 290 17.22 2.94 9.11
C TYR A 290 18.36 2.12 9.74
N LYS A 291 18.41 0.80 9.51
CA LYS A 291 19.51 -0.07 9.96
C LYS A 291 20.89 0.34 9.44
N THR A 292 20.96 0.88 8.22
CA THR A 292 22.22 1.33 7.62
C THR A 292 22.61 2.68 8.19
N ILE A 293 21.64 3.60 8.31
CA ILE A 293 21.80 4.90 8.96
C ILE A 293 22.38 4.74 10.37
N MET A 294 21.76 3.89 11.20
CA MET A 294 22.19 3.71 12.59
C MET A 294 23.57 3.10 12.73
N LYS A 295 24.02 2.28 11.76
CA LYS A 295 25.39 1.75 11.73
C LYS A 295 26.42 2.81 11.36
N GLN A 296 26.04 3.80 10.55
CA GLN A 296 26.95 4.80 10.03
C GLN A 296 27.11 6.02 10.94
N ILE A 297 26.05 6.42 11.66
CA ILE A 297 26.02 7.66 12.48
C ILE A 297 27.23 7.78 13.41
N ASN A 298 27.62 6.70 14.10
CA ASN A 298 28.74 6.73 15.05
C ASN A 298 30.11 6.96 14.39
N SER A 299 30.23 6.65 13.09
CA SER A 299 31.41 6.92 12.26
C SER A 299 31.31 8.21 11.43
N SER A 300 30.20 8.95 11.57
CA SER A 300 29.99 10.20 10.84
C SER A 300 30.81 11.35 11.43
N ILE A 301 30.92 12.43 10.67
CA ILE A 301 31.70 13.61 11.09
C ILE A 301 30.94 14.42 12.13
N SER A 302 29.62 14.53 11.99
CA SER A 302 28.81 15.37 12.86
C SER A 302 28.16 14.63 14.03
N GLY A 303 28.11 13.29 14.00
CA GLY A 303 27.09 12.55 14.75
C GLY A 303 25.67 12.97 14.32
N SER A 304 24.65 12.47 15.02
CA SER A 304 23.27 12.90 14.76
C SER A 304 23.05 14.33 15.24
N GLN A 305 22.60 15.18 14.32
CA GLN A 305 22.17 16.54 14.55
C GLN A 305 20.64 16.64 14.48
N TRP A 306 20.04 17.65 15.12
CA TRP A 306 18.59 17.88 15.09
C TRP A 306 18.28 19.21 14.41
N ASN A 307 17.52 19.18 13.31
CA ASN A 307 17.01 20.40 12.70
C ASN A 307 15.68 20.79 13.36
N LYS A 308 15.66 21.96 14.01
CA LYS A 308 14.48 22.46 14.76
C LYS A 308 13.33 22.91 13.87
N GLU A 309 13.58 23.28 12.63
CA GLU A 309 12.56 23.79 11.70
C GLU A 309 11.80 22.64 11.03
N GLN A 310 12.53 21.62 10.61
CA GLN A 310 12.00 20.41 9.97
C GLN A 310 11.61 19.34 10.99
N MET A 311 12.06 19.46 12.24
CA MET A 311 11.87 18.50 13.33
C MET A 311 12.30 17.09 12.93
N ALA A 312 13.48 17.00 12.35
CA ALA A 312 14.05 15.75 11.86
C ALA A 312 15.56 15.71 12.14
N PRO A 313 16.12 14.52 12.38
CA PRO A 313 17.54 14.33 12.49
C PRO A 313 18.24 14.30 11.12
N TYR A 314 19.51 14.68 11.13
CA TYR A 314 20.42 14.47 10.01
C TYR A 314 21.85 14.23 10.51
N TYR A 315 22.72 13.74 9.64
CA TYR A 315 24.16 13.74 9.90
C TYR A 315 24.94 13.97 8.62
N ASN A 316 26.17 14.46 8.76
CA ASN A 316 27.11 14.65 7.67
C ASN A 316 28.25 13.64 7.78
N TYR A 317 28.65 13.05 6.67
CA TYR A 317 29.85 12.23 6.59
C TYR A 317 30.64 12.55 5.32
N LYS A 318 31.86 12.03 5.23
CA LYS A 318 32.69 12.13 4.03
C LYS A 318 32.97 10.73 3.54
N ASP A 319 32.69 10.47 2.27
CA ASP A 319 32.92 9.17 1.67
C ASP A 319 34.43 8.93 1.43
N HIS A 320 34.77 7.73 0.95
CA HIS A 320 36.16 7.37 0.63
C HIS A 320 36.76 8.15 -0.54
N ALA A 321 35.92 8.71 -1.43
CA ALA A 321 36.35 9.55 -2.54
C ALA A 321 36.55 11.02 -2.13
N GLY A 322 36.16 11.37 -0.91
CA GLY A 322 36.31 12.70 -0.34
C GLY A 322 35.12 13.62 -0.59
N TYR A 323 33.99 13.11 -1.07
CA TYR A 323 32.75 13.87 -1.20
C TYR A 323 32.04 13.96 0.15
N PHE A 324 31.46 15.12 0.43
CA PHE A 324 30.57 15.27 1.58
C PHE A 324 29.19 14.72 1.26
N HIS A 325 28.58 14.12 2.26
CA HIS A 325 27.23 13.60 2.21
C HIS A 325 26.43 14.11 3.39
N GLN A 326 25.14 14.33 3.18
CA GLN A 326 24.19 14.67 4.21
C GLN A 326 23.03 13.67 4.17
N VAL A 327 22.82 13.00 5.30
CA VAL A 327 21.79 11.97 5.44
C VAL A 327 20.69 12.47 6.35
N TRP A 328 19.47 12.49 5.85
CA TRP A 328 18.26 12.88 6.58
C TRP A 328 17.36 11.68 6.80
N TYR A 329 16.77 11.55 7.99
CA TYR A 329 15.98 10.38 8.35
C TYR A 329 14.94 10.71 9.44
N ASP A 330 14.09 9.75 9.78
CA ASP A 330 13.21 9.80 10.95
C ASP A 330 13.74 8.90 12.06
N ASN A 331 13.59 9.32 13.31
CA ASN A 331 13.99 8.57 14.50
C ASN A 331 12.84 8.53 15.54
N PRO A 332 13.02 7.87 16.69
CA PRO A 332 11.98 7.81 17.72
C PRO A 332 11.46 9.21 18.15
N GLN A 333 12.32 10.22 18.18
CA GLN A 333 11.93 11.59 18.56
C GLN A 333 11.01 12.24 17.51
N SER A 334 11.39 12.22 16.22
CA SER A 334 10.57 12.81 15.15
C SER A 334 9.25 12.05 14.94
N ILE A 335 9.28 10.73 15.05
CA ILE A 335 8.08 9.89 14.96
C ILE A 335 7.14 10.13 16.15
N SER A 336 7.67 10.34 17.35
CA SER A 336 6.82 10.66 18.53
C SER A 336 6.02 11.95 18.34
N LEU A 337 6.58 12.96 17.68
CA LEU A 337 5.85 14.19 17.35
C LEU A 337 4.68 13.91 16.40
N LYS A 338 4.92 13.09 15.38
CA LYS A 338 3.91 12.63 14.42
C LYS A 338 2.82 11.81 15.11
N ALA A 339 3.20 10.87 15.98
CA ALA A 339 2.27 10.07 16.78
C ALA A 339 1.40 10.91 17.73
N ALA A 340 1.96 11.96 18.35
CA ALA A 340 1.19 12.90 19.16
C ALA A 340 0.16 13.67 18.31
N TYR A 341 0.49 14.05 17.08
CA TYR A 341 -0.47 14.66 16.15
C TYR A 341 -1.64 13.71 15.83
N ILE A 342 -1.34 12.43 15.54
CA ILE A 342 -2.35 11.39 15.28
C ILE A 342 -3.37 11.32 16.43
N GLN A 343 -2.89 11.31 17.68
CA GLN A 343 -3.73 11.28 18.87
C GLN A 343 -4.56 12.56 19.03
N ASN A 344 -3.92 13.73 18.94
CA ASN A 344 -4.57 15.03 19.16
C ASN A 344 -5.66 15.34 18.12
N TYR A 345 -5.50 14.87 16.89
CA TYR A 345 -6.43 15.11 15.79
C TYR A 345 -7.31 13.89 15.46
N GLY A 346 -7.20 12.83 16.26
CA GLY A 346 -8.08 11.65 16.15
C GLY A 346 -7.95 10.92 14.82
N LEU A 347 -6.76 10.86 14.23
CA LEU A 347 -6.50 10.05 13.04
C LEU A 347 -6.78 8.55 13.32
N LEU A 348 -6.94 7.73 12.28
CA LEU A 348 -7.25 6.29 12.43
C LEU A 348 -6.05 5.51 12.98
N GLY A 349 -4.84 5.89 12.60
CA GLY A 349 -3.66 5.15 13.01
C GLY A 349 -2.37 5.66 12.40
N ILE A 350 -1.33 4.84 12.55
CA ILE A 350 0.01 5.05 12.01
C ILE A 350 0.42 3.82 11.21
N GLY A 351 1.29 3.99 10.25
CA GLY A 351 1.93 2.86 9.59
C GLY A 351 3.23 3.26 8.93
N MET A 352 3.97 2.32 8.35
CA MET A 352 5.34 2.55 7.94
C MET A 352 5.66 1.93 6.58
N TRP A 353 6.47 2.65 5.81
CA TRP A 353 7.23 2.08 4.71
C TRP A 353 8.71 2.00 5.10
N ASN A 354 9.31 0.82 5.24
CA ASN A 354 8.65 -0.47 5.47
C ASN A 354 9.32 -1.17 6.67
N ALA A 355 8.69 -2.21 7.20
CA ALA A 355 9.15 -2.84 8.43
C ALA A 355 10.51 -3.56 8.30
N ASN A 356 10.93 -3.89 7.08
CA ASN A 356 12.21 -4.55 6.78
C ASN A 356 13.42 -3.60 6.87
N CYS A 357 13.19 -2.31 7.09
CA CYS A 357 14.25 -1.29 7.17
C CYS A 357 15.00 -1.26 8.52
N LEU A 358 14.47 -1.92 9.57
CA LEU A 358 15.14 -2.01 10.87
C LEU A 358 16.14 -3.18 10.95
N ASP A 359 17.00 -3.16 11.97
CA ASP A 359 17.97 -4.22 12.25
C ASP A 359 17.42 -5.15 13.34
N TYR A 360 17.03 -6.35 12.93
CA TYR A 360 16.50 -7.39 13.83
C TYR A 360 17.55 -8.43 14.24
N SER A 361 18.84 -8.09 14.14
CA SER A 361 19.92 -8.95 14.62
C SER A 361 19.94 -9.02 16.15
N LYS A 362 20.74 -9.96 16.70
CA LYS A 362 20.89 -10.16 18.15
C LYS A 362 21.83 -9.14 18.81
N ASP A 363 22.35 -8.18 18.05
CA ASP A 363 23.17 -7.10 18.61
C ASP A 363 22.34 -6.25 19.59
N ALA A 364 22.93 -5.90 20.74
CA ALA A 364 22.19 -5.23 21.80
C ALA A 364 21.75 -3.81 21.41
N ILE A 365 22.58 -3.10 20.63
CA ILE A 365 22.29 -1.73 20.17
C ILE A 365 21.20 -1.81 19.10
N ALA A 366 21.33 -2.71 18.13
CA ALA A 366 20.31 -2.94 17.10
C ALA A 366 18.95 -3.29 17.71
N LYS A 367 18.94 -4.18 18.71
CA LYS A 367 17.72 -4.55 19.44
C LYS A 367 17.06 -3.35 20.10
N GLN A 368 17.83 -2.54 20.83
CA GLN A 368 17.32 -1.32 21.47
C GLN A 368 16.73 -0.34 20.43
N GLN A 369 17.46 -0.06 19.36
CA GLN A 369 17.02 0.85 18.30
C GLN A 369 15.71 0.38 17.65
N THR A 370 15.60 -0.92 17.37
CA THR A 370 14.40 -1.52 16.82
C THR A 370 13.22 -1.44 17.79
N GLU A 371 13.44 -1.76 19.08
CA GLU A 371 12.40 -1.63 20.12
C GLU A 371 11.90 -0.18 20.27
N GLU A 372 12.80 0.80 20.20
CA GLU A 372 12.42 2.22 20.26
C GLU A 372 11.56 2.65 19.07
N MET A 373 11.88 2.22 17.85
CA MET A 373 11.09 2.51 16.65
C MET A 373 9.68 1.90 16.69
N TRP A 374 9.54 0.67 17.21
CA TRP A 374 8.22 0.06 17.43
C TRP A 374 7.44 0.75 18.55
N LYS A 375 8.11 1.11 19.64
CA LYS A 375 7.47 1.73 20.82
C LYS A 375 6.81 3.07 20.52
N VAL A 376 7.40 3.87 19.61
CA VAL A 376 6.87 5.21 19.30
C VAL A 376 5.62 5.21 18.41
N LEU A 377 5.25 4.07 17.83
CA LEU A 377 4.02 3.96 17.02
C LEU A 377 2.75 4.11 17.87
N LYS A 378 2.78 3.62 19.12
CA LYS A 378 1.69 3.77 20.10
C LYS A 378 2.25 4.37 21.38
N PRO A 379 2.35 5.70 21.50
CA PRO A 379 2.73 6.33 22.75
C PRO A 379 1.73 5.91 23.84
N LYS A 380 2.23 5.27 24.91
CA LYS A 380 1.44 5.04 26.12
C LYS A 380 1.14 6.40 26.73
N LEU A 381 -0.14 6.76 26.78
CA LEU A 381 -0.62 7.94 27.50
C LEU A 381 -0.53 7.72 29.01
#